data_AF-A2EF75-F1
#
_entry.id   AF-A2EF75-F1
#
_cell.length_a   1.000
_cell.length_b   1.000
_cell.length_c   1.000
_cell.angle_alpha   90.00
_cell.angle_beta   90.00
_cell.angle_gamma   90.00
#
_symmetry.space_group_name_H-M   'P 1'
#
loop_
_entity.id
_entity.type
_entity.pdbx_description
1 polymer ?
#
loop_
_entity_poly.entity_id
_entity_poly.type
_entity_poly.pdbx_seq_one_letter_code
_entity_poly.pdbx_strand_id
1 'polypeptide(L)'
;MLGMMIDQEFQLAENLVKCFAKVIDEVGFIPNGSRTYYLGRSQPPFFSFMVELLATKYPDSLQKFLPQLEKEYKFWMETEGKTVTMKDGEVLNRYFDKFSTPREEMYRNDLE
;
A
#
# COMPACT_ATOMS: atom_id res chain seq x y z
N MET A 1 -13.34 -4.07 0.02
CA MET A 1 -13.69 -4.15 -1.42
C MET A 1 -14.50 -5.41 -1.76
N LEU A 2 -14.21 -6.59 -1.17
CA LEU A 2 -15.00 -7.81 -1.42
C LEU A 2 -16.52 -7.61 -1.27
N GLY A 3 -16.97 -6.97 -0.19
CA GLY A 3 -18.39 -6.61 -0.01
C GLY A 3 -18.95 -5.77 -1.16
N MET A 4 -18.22 -4.74 -1.59
CA MET A 4 -18.62 -3.90 -2.74
C MET A 4 -18.79 -4.73 -4.03
N MET A 5 -17.92 -5.72 -4.26
CA MET A 5 -18.02 -6.58 -5.44
C MET A 5 -19.24 -7.51 -5.37
N ILE A 6 -19.55 -8.04 -4.18
CA ILE A 6 -20.72 -8.90 -3.93
C ILE A 6 -22.02 -8.08 -4.09
N ASP A 7 -22.05 -6.87 -3.55
CA ASP A 7 -23.20 -5.96 -3.60
C ASP A 7 -23.32 -5.24 -4.97
N GLN A 8 -22.44 -5.55 -5.93
CA GLN A 8 -22.40 -4.99 -7.28
C GLN A 8 -22.14 -3.47 -7.34
N GLU A 9 -21.54 -2.92 -6.29
CA GLU A 9 -21.05 -1.53 -6.19
C GLU A 9 -19.72 -1.35 -6.98
N PHE A 10 -19.70 -1.76 -8.24
CA PHE A 10 -18.48 -1.85 -9.06
C PHE A 10 -17.81 -0.51 -9.29
N GLN A 11 -18.59 0.56 -9.47
CA GLN A 11 -18.05 1.89 -9.65
C GLN A 11 -17.33 2.38 -8.38
N LEU A 12 -17.88 2.05 -7.21
CA LEU A 12 -17.25 2.38 -5.93
C LEU A 12 -15.95 1.59 -5.73
N ALA A 13 -15.93 0.32 -6.09
CA ALA A 13 -14.72 -0.50 -6.09
C ALA A 13 -13.64 0.05 -7.04
N GLU A 14 -14.01 0.41 -8.28
CA GLU A 14 -13.08 1.03 -9.23
C GLU A 14 -12.53 2.36 -8.71
N ASN A 15 -13.39 3.19 -8.10
CA ASN A 15 -12.99 4.46 -7.52
C ASN A 15 -12.01 4.27 -6.35
N LEU A 16 -12.20 3.26 -5.50
CA LEU A 16 -11.26 2.93 -4.43
C LEU A 16 -9.87 2.59 -4.98
N VAL A 17 -9.80 1.74 -6.01
CA VAL A 17 -8.54 1.38 -6.67
C VAL A 17 -7.88 2.61 -7.30
N LYS A 18 -8.66 3.47 -7.98
CA LYS A 18 -8.16 4.75 -8.53
C LYS A 18 -7.62 5.68 -7.45
N CYS A 19 -8.27 5.76 -6.29
CA CYS A 19 -7.79 6.54 -5.15
C CYS A 19 -6.43 6.04 -4.67
N PHE A 20 -6.25 4.73 -4.48
CA PHE A 20 -4.96 4.17 -4.09
C PHE A 20 -3.88 4.35 -5.16
N ALA A 21 -4.23 4.16 -6.44
CA ALA A 21 -3.32 4.41 -7.55
C ALA A 21 -2.81 5.87 -7.55
N LYS A 22 -3.72 6.84 -7.34
CA LYS A 22 -3.35 8.25 -7.21
C LYS A 22 -2.42 8.52 -6.03
N VAL A 23 -2.69 7.90 -4.88
CA VAL A 23 -1.82 8.02 -3.70
C VAL A 23 -0.43 7.44 -3.96
N ILE A 24 -0.34 6.27 -4.61
CA ILE A 24 0.94 5.69 -5.06
C ILE A 24 1.66 6.65 -6.02
N ASP A 25 0.94 7.33 -6.90
CA ASP A 25 1.55 8.28 -7.83
C ASP A 25 2.11 9.53 -7.15
N GLU A 26 1.42 10.06 -6.14
CA GLU A 26 1.80 11.29 -5.43
C GLU A 26 2.81 11.03 -4.30
N VAL A 27 2.66 9.94 -3.56
CA VAL A 27 3.43 9.62 -2.33
C VAL A 27 4.50 8.56 -2.57
N GLY A 28 4.34 7.72 -3.60
CA GLY A 28 5.23 6.60 -3.91
C GLY A 28 4.78 5.26 -3.33
N PHE A 29 3.84 5.26 -2.38
CA PHE A 29 3.28 4.07 -1.73
C PHE A 29 1.93 4.39 -1.07
N ILE A 30 1.20 3.37 -0.61
CA ILE A 30 -0.03 3.57 0.18
C ILE A 30 0.34 3.73 1.65
N PRO A 31 0.19 4.92 2.27
CA PRO A 31 0.39 5.10 3.71
C PRO A 31 -0.68 4.36 4.50
N ASN A 32 -0.45 4.17 5.80
CA ASN A 32 -1.43 3.55 6.71
C ASN A 32 -2.82 4.23 6.63
N GLY A 33 -2.85 5.54 6.43
CA GLY A 33 -4.06 6.27 6.06
C GLY A 33 -3.74 7.62 5.42
N SER A 34 -4.77 8.31 4.92
CA SER A 34 -4.64 9.60 4.23
C SER A 34 -4.43 10.78 5.21
N ARG A 35 -3.34 10.73 5.98
CA ARG A 35 -2.91 11.75 6.96
C ARG A 35 -1.40 11.92 6.90
N THR A 36 -0.92 13.13 7.16
CA THR A 36 0.51 13.50 7.04
C THR A 36 1.41 12.68 7.97
N TYR A 37 0.96 12.41 9.20
CA TYR A 37 1.70 11.59 10.17
C TYR A 37 1.83 10.10 9.80
N TYR A 38 1.18 9.65 8.71
CA TYR A 38 1.36 8.30 8.16
C TYR A 38 2.33 8.23 6.98
N LEU A 39 2.93 9.35 6.55
CA LEU A 39 3.90 9.37 5.45
C LEU A 39 5.22 8.64 5.77
N GLY A 40 5.38 8.10 6.98
CA GLY A 40 6.52 7.29 7.38
C GLY A 40 6.35 5.79 7.25
N ARG A 41 5.11 5.28 7.15
CA ARG A 41 4.79 3.85 7.19
C ARG A 41 3.62 3.48 6.29
N SER A 42 3.69 2.29 5.72
CA SER A 42 2.58 1.68 4.98
C SER A 42 1.73 0.78 5.89
N GLN A 43 0.87 -0.02 5.28
CA GLN A 43 0.05 -1.07 5.88
C GLN A 43 0.22 -2.36 5.04
N PRO A 44 -0.37 -3.51 5.41
CA PRO A 44 -0.28 -4.70 4.58
C PRO A 44 -0.67 -4.42 3.10
N PRO A 45 0.17 -4.79 2.11
CA PRO A 45 0.01 -4.34 0.73
C PRO A 45 -1.06 -5.14 -0.02
N PHE A 46 -2.30 -4.65 0.03
CA PHE A 46 -3.44 -5.29 -0.63
C PHE A 46 -3.75 -4.76 -2.03
N PHE A 47 -3.02 -3.75 -2.54
CA PHE A 47 -3.37 -3.10 -3.80
C PHE A 47 -3.36 -4.06 -5.00
N SER A 48 -2.39 -4.98 -5.08
CA SER A 48 -2.35 -6.02 -6.12
C SER A 48 -3.60 -6.91 -6.10
N PHE A 49 -4.00 -7.38 -4.92
CA PHE A 49 -5.24 -8.15 -4.75
C PHE A 49 -6.49 -7.34 -5.10
N MET A 50 -6.49 -6.03 -4.81
CA MET A 50 -7.59 -5.16 -5.22
C MET A 50 -7.66 -5.03 -6.75
N VAL A 51 -6.53 -4.82 -7.43
CA VAL A 51 -6.49 -4.73 -8.90
C VAL A 51 -6.90 -6.06 -9.53
N GLU A 52 -6.43 -7.19 -9.01
CA GLU A 52 -6.82 -8.53 -9.47
C GLU A 52 -8.33 -8.77 -9.30
N LEU A 53 -8.89 -8.44 -8.14
CA LEU A 53 -10.32 -8.57 -7.89
C LEU A 53 -11.13 -7.66 -8.82
N LEU A 54 -10.67 -6.44 -9.07
CA LEU A 54 -11.32 -5.51 -10.01
C LEU A 54 -11.27 -6.04 -11.45
N ALA A 55 -10.20 -6.74 -11.82
CA ALA A 55 -10.03 -7.32 -13.16
C ALA A 55 -11.09 -8.39 -13.49
N THR A 56 -11.69 -9.03 -12.49
CA THR A 56 -12.82 -9.95 -12.70
C THR A 56 -14.04 -9.26 -13.33
N LYS A 57 -14.19 -7.94 -13.14
CA LYS A 57 -15.23 -7.11 -13.73
C LYS A 57 -14.74 -6.25 -14.90
N TYR A 58 -13.51 -5.73 -14.80
CA TYR A 58 -12.89 -4.85 -15.78
C TYR A 58 -11.53 -5.44 -16.22
N PRO A 59 -11.49 -6.32 -17.23
CA PRO A 59 -10.31 -7.12 -17.57
C PRO A 59 -9.02 -6.31 -17.82
N ASP A 60 -9.14 -5.09 -18.33
CA ASP A 60 -7.99 -4.21 -18.60
C ASP A 60 -7.35 -3.61 -17.33
N SER A 61 -7.91 -3.84 -16.15
CA SER A 61 -7.44 -3.26 -14.88
C SER A 61 -5.98 -3.61 -14.58
N LEU A 62 -5.55 -4.84 -14.86
CA LEU A 62 -4.16 -5.25 -14.63
C LEU A 62 -3.18 -4.43 -15.47
N GLN A 63 -3.46 -4.26 -16.76
CA GLN A 63 -2.63 -3.44 -17.64
C GLN A 63 -2.70 -1.95 -17.24
N LYS A 64 -3.88 -1.47 -16.90
CA LYS A 64 -4.14 -0.07 -16.52
C LYS A 64 -3.37 0.35 -15.26
N PHE A 65 -3.28 -0.53 -14.25
CA PHE A 65 -2.67 -0.22 -12.96
C PHE A 65 -1.26 -0.81 -12.79
N LEU A 66 -0.70 -1.45 -13.82
CA LEU A 66 0.66 -1.99 -13.82
C LEU A 66 1.72 -0.98 -13.35
N PRO A 67 1.72 0.31 -13.80
CA PRO A 67 2.72 1.27 -13.34
C PRO A 67 2.70 1.48 -11.82
N GLN A 68 1.51 1.50 -11.19
CA GLN A 68 1.37 1.68 -9.75
C GLN A 68 1.71 0.39 -8.99
N LEU A 69 1.40 -0.79 -9.54
CA LEU A 69 1.83 -2.07 -8.97
C LEU A 69 3.36 -2.16 -8.90
N GLU A 70 4.05 -1.80 -9.98
CA GLU A 70 5.51 -1.76 -10.01
C GLU A 70 6.09 -0.72 -9.04
N LYS A 71 5.46 0.46 -8.95
CA LYS A 71 5.90 1.53 -8.05
C LYS A 71 5.77 1.11 -6.58
N GLU A 72 4.64 0.51 -6.19
CA GLU A 72 4.46 -0.01 -4.84
C GLU A 72 5.43 -1.16 -4.54
N TYR A 73 5.65 -2.08 -5.49
CA TYR A 73 6.64 -3.14 -5.32
C TYR A 73 8.05 -2.58 -5.10
N LYS A 74 8.47 -1.59 -5.88
CA LYS A 74 9.77 -0.89 -5.69
C LYS A 74 9.87 -0.25 -4.31
N PHE A 75 8.78 0.34 -3.80
CA PHE A 75 8.75 0.86 -2.43
C PHE A 75 9.03 -0.22 -1.38
N TRP A 76 8.43 -1.41 -1.51
CA TRP A 76 8.65 -2.52 -0.57
C TRP A 76 10.06 -3.10 -0.66
N MET A 77 10.62 -3.16 -1.87
CA MET A 77 11.96 -3.69 -2.14
C MET A 77 13.11 -2.70 -1.89
N GLU A 78 12.81 -1.50 -1.38
CA GLU A 78 13.82 -0.52 -1.01
C GLU A 78 14.63 -0.98 0.21
N THR A 79 15.96 -0.87 0.11
CA THR A 79 16.89 -1.42 1.11
C THR A 79 17.01 -0.61 2.40
N GLU A 80 16.38 0.57 2.46
CA GLU A 80 16.37 1.45 3.63
C GLU A 80 15.44 0.92 4.74
N GLY A 81 15.80 -0.22 5.33
CA GLY A 81 15.16 -0.77 6.51
C GLY A 81 13.90 -1.61 6.26
N LYS A 82 13.38 -1.68 5.03
CA LYS A 82 12.19 -2.48 4.69
C LYS A 82 12.53 -3.90 4.22
N THR A 83 13.75 -4.15 3.77
CA THR A 83 14.24 -5.47 3.38
C THR A 83 15.17 -6.07 4.42
N VAL A 84 15.19 -7.40 4.51
CA VAL A 84 16.11 -8.20 5.33
C VAL A 84 16.75 -9.24 4.43
N THR A 85 18.07 -9.27 4.37
CA THR A 85 18.82 -10.33 3.70
C THR A 85 19.14 -11.43 4.70
N MET A 86 18.65 -12.63 4.44
CA MET A 86 18.85 -13.83 5.24
C MET A 86 20.27 -14.40 5.02
N LYS A 87 20.71 -15.33 5.86
CA LYS A 87 22.08 -15.88 5.83
C LYS A 87 22.42 -16.61 4.53
N ASP A 88 21.41 -17.16 3.87
CA ASP A 88 21.47 -17.86 2.58
C ASP A 88 21.35 -16.91 1.38
N GLY A 89 21.20 -15.61 1.61
CA GLY A 89 21.08 -14.58 0.57
C GLY A 89 19.64 -14.26 0.15
N GLU A 90 18.63 -14.94 0.71
CA GLU A 90 17.23 -14.60 0.42
C GLU A 90 16.88 -13.20 0.93
N VAL A 91 16.11 -12.44 0.13
CA VAL A 91 15.63 -11.11 0.51
C VAL A 91 14.15 -11.19 0.87
N LEU A 92 13.84 -10.84 2.11
CA LEU A 92 12.48 -10.75 2.63
C LEU A 92 12.14 -9.31 3.01
N ASN A 93 10.85 -9.01 3.19
CA ASN A 93 10.39 -7.71 3.65
C ASN A 93 10.00 -7.75 5.14
N ARG A 94 10.11 -6.62 5.81
CA ARG A 94 9.56 -6.38 7.16
C ARG A 94 8.82 -5.05 7.20
N TYR A 95 7.90 -4.91 8.16
CA TYR A 95 7.30 -3.61 8.43
C TYR A 95 8.34 -2.66 9.02
N PHE A 96 8.30 -1.42 8.56
CA PHE A 96 9.24 -0.38 8.95
C PHE A 96 8.57 0.99 8.87
N ASP A 97 8.80 1.80 9.90
CA ASP A 97 8.46 3.23 9.89
C ASP A 97 9.77 4.03 9.82
N LYS A 98 9.83 5.00 8.90
CA LYS A 98 11.00 5.87 8.76
C LYS A 98 11.15 6.85 9.93
N PHE A 99 10.08 7.12 10.66
CA PHE A 99 10.08 8.01 11.82
C PHE A 99 10.35 7.21 13.08
N SER A 100 11.44 7.53 13.77
CA SER A 100 11.79 6.98 15.08
C SER A 100 11.31 7.89 16.24
N THR A 101 10.25 8.67 16.01
CA THR A 101 9.66 9.59 16.98
C THR A 101 8.31 9.07 17.48
N PRO A 102 7.83 9.52 18.65
CA PRO A 102 6.46 9.23 19.09
C PRO A 102 5.43 9.54 17.99
N ARG A 103 4.44 8.67 17.82
CA ARG A 103 3.39 8.84 16.82
C ARG A 103 2.56 10.07 17.14
N GLU A 104 2.35 10.96 16.18
CA GLU A 104 1.56 12.19 16.41
C GLU A 104 0.14 11.89 16.90
N GLU A 105 -0.49 10.83 16.38
CA GLU A 105 -1.85 10.43 16.76
C GLU A 105 -1.94 9.76 18.14
N MET A 106 -0.81 9.38 18.74
CA MET A 106 -0.70 8.70 20.05
C MET A 106 0.46 9.25 20.89
N TYR A 107 0.78 10.55 20.73
CA TYR A 107 2.04 11.13 21.20
C TYR A 107 2.30 10.90 22.70
N ARG A 108 1.27 11.10 23.53
CA ARG A 108 1.38 10.90 24.99
C ARG A 108 1.69 9.44 25.34
N ASN A 109 1.00 8.50 24.71
CA ASN A 109 1.14 7.07 24.97
C ASN A 109 2.50 6.51 24.56
N ASP A 110 3.14 7.10 23.55
CA ASP A 110 4.47 6.68 23.08
C ASP A 110 5.61 7.31 23.89
N LEU A 111 5.33 8.31 24.73
CA LEU A 111 6.30 8.93 25.65
C LEU A 111 6.32 8.29 27.04
N GLU A 112 5.20 7.71 27.47
CA GLU A 112 5.05 6.99 28.75
C GLU A 112 5.67 5.59 28.69
#